data_AF-A0A6J4FYI7-F1
#
_entry.id   AF-A0A6J4FYI7-F1
#
_cell.length_a   1.000
_cell.length_b   1.000
_cell.length_c   1.000
_cell.angle_alpha   90.00
_cell.angle_beta   90.00
_cell.angle_gamma   90.00
#
_symmetry.space_group_name_H-M   'P 1'
#
loop_
_entity.id
_entity.type
_entity.pdbx_description
1 polymer ?
#
loop_
_entity_poly.entity_id
_entity_poly.type
_entity_poly.pdbx_seq_one_letter_code
_entity_poly.pdbx_strand_id
1 'polypeptide(L)'
;MIITPSRQRRQRTAWILNTALARIRRHAECQSICRMAVAHYDAISGLVSAMAHAGEGDSLLDTYQQPLAAMPGLVLLAAGPGERIIHDIPRFAIDRAPHHSALRLAGFRSSLTMSIPGAVFGADEVAGFLFVNSKAEGAFTETALQRLSPLLGELTGHLGRELTRSAL
;
A
#
# COMPACT_ATOMS: atom_id res chain seq x y z
N MET A 1 19.89 -8.22 10.47
CA MET A 1 20.11 -8.80 9.13
C MET A 1 18.97 -8.32 8.25
N ILE A 2 19.24 -7.52 7.21
CA ILE A 2 18.19 -6.98 6.33
C ILE A 2 17.72 -8.10 5.42
N ILE A 3 16.53 -8.66 5.68
CA ILE A 3 15.95 -9.68 4.79
C ILE A 3 15.46 -8.96 3.54
N THR A 4 16.30 -8.93 2.51
CA THR A 4 15.85 -8.48 1.18
C THR A 4 14.85 -9.52 0.67
N PRO A 5 13.64 -9.12 0.26
CA PRO A 5 12.66 -10.06 -0.27
C PRO A 5 13.24 -10.84 -1.45
N SER A 6 12.99 -12.15 -1.51
CA SER A 6 13.46 -12.93 -2.66
C SER A 6 12.89 -12.35 -3.96
N ARG A 7 13.70 -12.36 -5.03
CA ARG A 7 13.28 -11.87 -6.36
C ARG A 7 11.94 -12.48 -6.80
N GLN A 8 11.74 -13.77 -6.51
CA GLN A 8 10.52 -14.50 -6.81
C GLN A 8 9.31 -13.97 -6.03
N ARG A 9 9.47 -13.64 -4.74
CA ARG A 9 8.41 -13.06 -3.92
C ARG A 9 7.98 -11.71 -4.47
N ARG A 10 8.94 -10.81 -4.73
CA ARG A 10 8.68 -9.49 -5.33
C ARG A 10 7.91 -9.61 -6.65
N GLN A 11 8.30 -10.55 -7.52
CA GLN A 11 7.62 -10.82 -8.78
C GLN A 11 6.18 -11.31 -8.59
N ARG A 12 5.94 -12.23 -7.65
CA ARG A 12 4.59 -12.71 -7.33
C ARG A 12 3.70 -11.60 -6.78
N THR A 13 4.20 -10.82 -5.83
CA THR A 13 3.46 -9.67 -5.29
C THR A 13 3.13 -8.67 -6.40
N ALA A 14 4.08 -8.33 -7.26
CA ALA A 14 3.84 -7.44 -8.39
C ALA A 14 2.78 -8.00 -9.36
N TRP A 15 2.79 -9.30 -9.63
CA TRP A 15 1.78 -9.94 -10.48
C TRP A 15 0.37 -9.83 -9.86
N ILE A 16 0.24 -10.15 -8.56
CA ILE A 16 -1.03 -10.02 -7.83
C ILE A 16 -1.57 -8.59 -7.91
N LEU A 17 -0.69 -7.59 -7.70
CA LEU A 17 -1.06 -6.18 -7.79
C LEU A 17 -1.50 -5.76 -9.20
N ASN A 18 -0.82 -6.25 -10.24
CA ASN A 18 -1.20 -5.94 -11.63
C ASN A 18 -2.58 -6.53 -11.96
N THR A 19 -2.85 -7.77 -11.55
CA THR A 19 -4.17 -8.38 -11.75
C THR A 19 -5.27 -7.62 -11.00
N ALA A 20 -5.02 -7.22 -9.74
CA ALA A 20 -5.97 -6.44 -8.96
C ALA A 20 -6.22 -5.06 -9.59
N LEU A 21 -5.17 -4.33 -9.97
CA LEU A 21 -5.28 -3.01 -10.60
C LEU A 21 -6.06 -3.08 -11.92
N ALA A 22 -5.79 -4.09 -12.75
CA ALA A 22 -6.52 -4.30 -14.00
C ALA A 22 -8.02 -4.56 -13.74
N ARG A 23 -8.37 -5.34 -12.71
CA ARG A 23 -9.77 -5.60 -12.32
C ARG A 23 -10.45 -4.31 -11.84
N ILE A 24 -9.80 -3.55 -10.97
CA ILE A 24 -10.31 -2.28 -10.42
C ILE A 24 -10.64 -1.29 -11.54
N ARG A 25 -9.74 -1.12 -12.51
CA ARG A 25 -9.91 -0.14 -13.60
C ARG A 25 -11.01 -0.50 -14.61
N ARG A 26 -11.65 -1.67 -14.51
CA ARG A 26 -12.87 -1.99 -15.29
C ARG A 26 -14.11 -1.25 -14.80
N HIS A 27 -14.07 -0.72 -13.59
CA HIS A 27 -15.14 0.10 -13.03
C HIS A 27 -14.94 1.56 -13.44
N ALA A 28 -15.99 2.21 -13.94
CA ALA A 28 -15.92 3.56 -14.51
C ALA A 28 -15.43 4.59 -13.48
N GLU A 29 -15.92 4.48 -12.25
CA GLU A 29 -15.56 5.28 -11.08
C GLU A 29 -14.10 5.09 -10.63
N CYS A 30 -13.42 4.04 -11.08
CA CYS A 30 -12.07 3.68 -10.68
C CYS A 30 -11.01 3.91 -11.78
N GLN A 31 -11.37 4.45 -12.95
CA GLN A 31 -10.44 4.57 -14.08
C GLN A 31 -9.20 5.43 -13.80
N SER A 32 -9.33 6.38 -12.87
CA SER A 32 -8.25 7.29 -12.45
C SER A 32 -7.22 6.64 -11.52
N ILE A 33 -7.54 5.47 -10.94
CA ILE A 33 -6.62 4.69 -10.12
C ILE A 33 -5.54 4.11 -11.04
N CYS A 34 -4.29 4.49 -10.77
CA CYS A 34 -3.17 4.28 -11.68
C CYS A 34 -1.97 3.58 -11.04
N ARG A 35 -1.98 3.40 -9.71
CA ARG A 35 -0.89 2.73 -9.00
C ARG A 35 -1.42 1.94 -7.79
N MET A 36 -0.89 0.74 -7.62
CA MET A 36 -1.00 -0.02 -6.38
C MET A 36 0.41 -0.39 -5.92
N ALA A 37 0.72 -0.21 -4.64
CA ALA A 37 2.03 -0.55 -4.08
C ALA A 37 1.89 -1.23 -2.73
N VAL A 38 2.82 -2.13 -2.43
CA VAL A 38 2.89 -2.83 -1.15
C VAL A 38 4.21 -2.49 -0.50
N ALA A 39 4.16 -2.19 0.80
CA ALA A 39 5.32 -2.14 1.67
C ALA A 39 5.23 -3.25 2.72
N HIS A 40 6.35 -3.92 2.99
CA HIS A 40 6.47 -4.89 4.07
C HIS A 40 6.80 -4.15 5.37
N TYR A 41 6.16 -4.54 6.46
CA TYR A 41 6.52 -4.10 7.80
C TYR A 41 7.27 -5.21 8.52
N ASP A 42 8.48 -4.91 8.98
CA ASP A 42 9.25 -5.80 9.84
C ASP A 42 9.11 -5.35 11.30
N ALA A 43 8.35 -6.10 12.09
CA ALA A 43 8.10 -5.81 13.49
C ALA A 43 9.37 -5.85 14.36
N ILE A 44 10.40 -6.60 13.95
CA ILE A 44 11.66 -6.71 14.71
C ILE A 44 12.45 -5.41 14.59
N SER A 45 12.60 -4.88 13.38
CA SER A 45 13.35 -3.65 13.14
C SER A 45 12.49 -2.38 13.21
N GLY A 46 11.16 -2.52 13.20
CA GLY A 46 10.21 -1.42 13.11
C GLY A 46 10.21 -0.71 11.75
N LEU A 47 10.76 -1.35 10.70
CA LEU A 47 10.93 -0.73 9.38
C LEU A 47 9.80 -1.07 8.42
N VAL A 48 9.38 -0.08 7.65
CA VAL A 48 8.47 -0.21 6.50
C VAL A 48 9.28 -0.04 5.22
N SER A 49 9.31 -1.08 4.38
CA SER A 49 10.14 -1.13 3.16
C SER A 49 9.30 -1.43 1.92
N ALA A 50 9.52 -0.67 0.85
CA ALA A 50 8.86 -0.89 -0.44
C ALA A 50 9.13 -2.32 -0.97
N MET A 51 8.06 -3.09 -1.21
CA MET A 51 8.12 -4.48 -1.65
C MET A 51 7.93 -4.58 -3.16
N ALA A 52 6.80 -4.11 -3.68
CA ALA A 52 6.41 -4.20 -5.08
C ALA A 52 5.35 -3.16 -5.41
N HIS A 53 5.20 -2.84 -6.70
CA HIS A 53 4.09 -2.02 -7.21
C HIS A 53 3.55 -2.57 -8.53
N ALA A 54 2.40 -2.04 -8.93
CA ALA A 54 1.78 -2.16 -10.24
C ALA A 54 1.30 -0.79 -10.71
N GLY A 55 1.28 -0.58 -12.02
CA GLY A 55 0.91 0.70 -12.63
C GLY A 55 2.08 1.69 -12.67
N GLU A 56 1.79 2.97 -12.46
CA GLU A 56 2.81 4.03 -12.56
C GLU A 56 3.88 3.90 -11.46
N GLY A 57 5.15 3.84 -11.88
CA GLY A 57 6.34 3.74 -11.02
C GLY A 57 6.87 5.10 -10.53
N ASP A 58 7.70 5.10 -9.50
CA ASP A 58 8.49 6.26 -9.06
C ASP A 58 9.73 5.77 -8.31
N SER A 59 10.90 6.26 -8.72
CA SER A 59 12.18 5.78 -8.20
C SER A 59 12.34 5.90 -6.68
N LEU A 60 11.78 6.94 -6.04
CA LEU A 60 11.83 7.08 -4.58
C LEU A 60 10.82 6.13 -3.94
N LEU A 61 9.57 6.14 -4.41
CA LEU A 61 8.48 5.33 -3.81
C LEU A 61 8.75 3.83 -3.90
N ASP A 62 9.49 3.39 -4.92
CA ASP A 62 9.77 1.98 -5.20
C ASP A 62 10.95 1.40 -4.42
N THR A 63 11.79 2.26 -3.83
CA THR A 63 12.94 1.87 -3.01
C THR A 63 12.88 2.46 -1.60
N TYR A 64 11.77 3.08 -1.22
CA TYR A 64 11.66 3.78 0.06
C TYR A 64 11.69 2.83 1.25
N GLN A 65 12.40 3.23 2.30
CA GLN A 65 12.42 2.54 3.59
C GLN A 65 12.48 3.56 4.73
N GLN A 66 11.63 3.39 5.74
CA GLN A 66 11.60 4.25 6.94
C GLN A 66 11.11 3.50 8.18
N PRO A 67 11.42 4.00 9.38
CA PRO A 67 10.76 3.55 10.60
C PRO A 67 9.25 3.83 10.57
N LEU A 68 8.44 2.86 11.00
CA LEU A 68 6.99 3.05 11.17
C LEU A 68 6.68 4.24 12.08
N ALA A 69 7.46 4.42 13.16
CA ALA A 69 7.32 5.54 14.09
C ALA A 69 7.47 6.93 13.45
N ALA A 70 8.12 7.03 12.29
CA ALA A 70 8.24 8.27 11.52
C ALA A 70 7.07 8.50 10.54
N MET A 71 6.05 7.64 10.57
CA MET A 71 4.91 7.65 9.65
C MET A 71 3.60 7.68 10.43
N PRO A 72 3.17 8.83 10.98
CA PRO A 72 2.01 8.93 11.88
C PRO A 72 0.74 8.28 11.31
N GLY A 73 0.49 8.46 10.01
CA GLY A 73 -0.66 7.85 9.33
C GLY A 73 -0.61 6.33 9.27
N LEU A 74 0.58 5.72 9.23
CA LEU A 74 0.73 4.25 9.24
C LEU A 74 0.74 3.70 10.67
N VAL A 75 1.25 4.44 11.65
CA VAL A 75 1.19 4.06 13.08
C VAL A 75 -0.26 3.78 13.50
N LEU A 76 -1.19 4.65 13.10
CA LEU A 76 -2.61 4.48 13.39
C LEU A 76 -3.19 3.21 12.74
N LEU A 77 -2.80 2.92 11.49
CA LEU A 77 -3.22 1.71 10.78
C LEU A 77 -2.55 0.43 11.32
N ALA A 78 -1.41 0.54 11.99
CA ALA A 78 -0.76 -0.59 12.63
C ALA A 78 -1.46 -0.99 13.94
N ALA A 79 -2.16 -0.06 14.59
CA ALA A 79 -2.84 -0.28 15.86
C ALA A 79 -4.21 -0.98 15.73
N GLY A 80 -4.74 -1.13 14.51
CA GLY A 80 -5.99 -1.82 14.26
C GLY A 80 -6.40 -1.83 12.79
N PRO A 81 -7.31 -2.74 12.38
CA PRO A 81 -7.80 -2.80 11.02
C PRO A 81 -8.48 -1.49 10.64
N GLY A 82 -8.07 -0.92 9.50
CA GLY A 82 -8.65 0.32 9.03
C GLY A 82 -8.11 0.73 7.67
N GLU A 83 -8.66 1.84 7.20
CA GLU A 83 -8.23 2.51 5.99
C GLU A 83 -7.95 3.98 6.29
N ARG A 84 -6.99 4.54 5.55
CA ARG A 84 -6.70 5.97 5.55
C ARG A 84 -6.87 6.49 4.14
N ILE A 85 -7.68 7.53 3.99
CA ILE A 85 -7.93 8.18 2.71
C ILE A 85 -7.38 9.61 2.76
N ILE A 86 -6.58 9.95 1.75
CA ILE A 86 -6.18 11.33 1.44
C ILE A 86 -6.90 11.72 0.16
N HIS A 87 -7.87 12.63 0.26
CA HIS A 87 -8.66 13.07 -0.89
C HIS A 87 -7.89 14.05 -1.81
N ASP A 88 -6.98 14.87 -1.26
CA ASP A 88 -6.13 15.77 -2.06
C ASP A 88 -4.70 15.85 -1.49
N ILE A 89 -3.77 15.10 -2.09
CA ILE A 89 -2.37 15.00 -1.66
C ILE A 89 -1.68 16.39 -1.65
N PRO A 90 -1.80 17.24 -2.69
CA PRO A 90 -1.28 18.60 -2.65
C PRO A 90 -1.72 19.46 -1.46
N ARG A 91 -2.96 19.31 -0.99
CA ARG A 91 -3.50 20.08 0.15
C ARG A 91 -3.29 19.41 1.50
N PHE A 92 -2.85 18.15 1.52
CA PHE A 92 -2.60 17.41 2.74
C PHE A 92 -1.36 17.98 3.45
N ALA A 93 -1.58 18.74 4.53
CA ALA A 93 -0.60 19.64 5.12
C ALA A 93 0.31 19.01 6.19
N ILE A 94 0.17 17.71 6.51
CA ILE A 94 0.71 17.21 7.78
C ILE A 94 2.17 16.73 7.73
N ASP A 95 2.73 16.33 6.59
CA ASP A 95 4.07 15.72 6.62
C ASP A 95 4.99 16.23 5.50
N ARG A 96 6.03 16.98 5.87
CA ARG A 96 7.20 17.28 5.00
C ARG A 96 8.09 16.05 4.76
N ALA A 97 7.56 14.84 4.91
CA ALA A 97 8.29 13.61 4.70
C ALA A 97 8.62 13.45 3.19
N PRO A 98 9.82 12.95 2.85
CA PRO A 98 10.23 12.70 1.45
C PRO A 98 9.19 11.92 0.63
N HIS A 99 8.47 10.99 1.27
CA HIS A 99 7.40 10.20 0.65
C HIS A 99 6.26 11.06 0.08
N HIS A 100 5.74 12.05 0.81
CA HIS A 100 4.66 12.91 0.33
C HIS A 100 5.13 13.82 -0.80
N SER A 101 6.39 14.24 -0.76
CA SER A 101 7.01 15.00 -1.85
C SER A 101 7.10 14.16 -3.13
N ALA A 102 7.51 12.88 -3.02
CA ALA A 102 7.52 11.98 -4.17
C ALA A 102 6.12 11.70 -4.72
N LEU A 103 5.11 11.50 -3.87
CA LEU A 103 3.73 11.36 -4.33
C LEU A 103 3.26 12.58 -5.13
N ARG A 104 3.58 13.80 -4.64
CA ARG A 104 3.25 15.05 -5.34
C ARG A 104 4.02 15.21 -6.64
N LEU A 105 5.32 14.93 -6.66
CA LEU A 105 6.17 15.01 -7.86
C LEU A 105 5.74 14.00 -8.92
N ALA A 106 5.35 12.79 -8.50
CA ALA A 106 4.74 11.79 -9.36
C ALA A 106 3.31 12.17 -9.81
N GLY A 107 2.76 13.31 -9.38
CA GLY A 107 1.47 13.84 -9.83
C GLY A 107 0.24 13.11 -9.28
N PHE A 108 0.38 12.29 -8.23
CA PHE A 108 -0.77 11.68 -7.58
C PHE A 108 -1.58 12.74 -6.82
N ARG A 109 -2.91 12.62 -6.89
CA ARG A 109 -3.86 13.57 -6.30
C ARG A 109 -4.63 12.99 -5.13
N SER A 110 -4.86 11.68 -5.07
CA SER A 110 -5.46 11.03 -3.91
C SER A 110 -4.83 9.67 -3.62
N SER A 111 -4.94 9.21 -2.37
CA SER A 111 -4.40 7.93 -1.92
C SER A 111 -5.34 7.24 -0.92
N LEU A 112 -5.53 5.94 -1.09
CA LEU A 112 -6.13 5.03 -0.11
C LEU A 112 -5.02 4.12 0.42
N THR A 113 -4.91 4.02 1.74
CA THR A 113 -3.95 3.16 2.42
C THR A 113 -4.68 2.18 3.32
N MET A 114 -4.28 0.91 3.29
CA MET A 114 -4.86 -0.15 4.13
C MET A 114 -3.74 -0.94 4.81
N SER A 115 -3.99 -1.39 6.04
CA SER A 115 -3.16 -2.40 6.69
C SER A 115 -3.32 -3.76 5.99
N ILE A 116 -2.23 -4.48 5.81
CA ILE A 116 -2.24 -5.87 5.34
C ILE A 116 -2.13 -6.76 6.58
N PRO A 117 -3.14 -7.60 6.87
CA PRO A 117 -3.08 -8.49 8.01
C PRO A 117 -1.97 -9.52 7.84
N GLY A 118 -1.28 -9.82 8.93
CA GLY A 118 -0.29 -10.87 9.08
C GLY A 118 -0.65 -11.74 10.28
N ALA A 119 0.01 -12.90 10.36
CA ALA A 119 -0.11 -13.80 11.49
C ALA A 119 1.29 -14.29 11.86
N VAL A 120 1.84 -13.76 12.94
CA VAL A 120 3.15 -14.15 13.45
C VAL A 120 2.93 -14.89 14.76
N PHE A 121 3.31 -16.16 14.81
CA PHE A 121 3.12 -17.04 15.98
C PHE A 121 1.67 -17.11 16.52
N GLY A 122 0.66 -16.91 15.66
CA GLY A 122 -0.76 -16.99 16.04
C GLY A 122 -1.35 -15.72 16.66
N ALA A 123 -0.59 -14.61 16.71
CA ALA A 123 -1.12 -13.29 17.01
C ALA A 123 -1.45 -12.55 15.71
N ASP A 124 -2.58 -11.84 15.71
CA ASP A 124 -2.92 -10.89 14.65
C ASP A 124 -1.91 -9.74 14.68
N GLU A 125 -1.21 -9.55 13.57
CA GLU A 125 -0.22 -8.50 13.41
C GLU A 125 -0.39 -7.83 12.04
N VAL A 126 0.28 -6.71 11.79
CA VAL A 126 0.32 -6.10 10.46
C VAL A 126 1.56 -6.63 9.73
N ALA A 127 1.35 -7.30 8.58
CA ALA A 127 2.45 -7.73 7.73
C ALA A 127 3.00 -6.60 6.83
N GLY A 128 2.22 -5.54 6.64
CA GLY A 128 2.58 -4.45 5.77
C GLY A 128 1.42 -3.52 5.44
N PHE A 129 1.59 -2.73 4.39
CA PHE A 129 0.62 -1.73 3.96
C PHE A 129 0.40 -1.78 2.45
N LEU A 130 -0.86 -1.67 2.04
CA LEU A 130 -1.28 -1.50 0.66
C LEU A 130 -1.58 -0.03 0.42
N PHE A 131 -1.01 0.53 -0.65
CA PHE A 131 -1.25 1.88 -1.13
C PHE A 131 -1.93 1.82 -2.49
N VAL A 132 -3.01 2.57 -2.67
CA VAL A 132 -3.73 2.72 -3.93
C VAL A 132 -3.77 4.21 -4.25
N ASN A 133 -3.21 4.62 -5.39
CA ASN A 133 -3.08 6.03 -5.76
C ASN A 133 -3.81 6.35 -7.06
N SER A 134 -4.33 7.58 -7.13
CA SER A 134 -5.05 8.10 -8.29
C SER A 134 -4.52 9.46 -8.73
N LYS A 135 -4.64 9.77 -10.03
CA LYS A 135 -4.41 11.11 -10.60
C LYS A 135 -5.60 12.05 -10.42
N ALA A 136 -6.76 11.51 -10.03
CA ALA A 136 -7.92 12.32 -9.67
C ALA A 136 -7.89 12.67 -8.19
N GLU A 137 -8.32 13.89 -7.89
CA GLU A 137 -8.69 14.28 -6.53
C GLU A 137 -9.97 13.53 -6.13
N GLY A 138 -10.08 13.16 -4.86
CA GLY A 138 -11.29 12.54 -4.32
C GLY A 138 -11.70 11.22 -4.99
N ALA A 139 -10.76 10.46 -5.58
CA ALA A 139 -11.08 9.25 -6.33
C ALA A 139 -11.74 8.14 -5.50
N PHE A 140 -11.49 8.14 -4.19
CA PHE A 140 -12.03 7.18 -3.23
C PHE A 140 -13.32 7.71 -2.60
N THR A 141 -14.35 7.90 -3.43
CA THR A 141 -15.71 8.25 -2.98
C THR A 141 -16.37 7.05 -2.32
N GLU A 142 -17.46 7.27 -1.58
CA GLU A 142 -18.23 6.16 -0.98
C GLU A 142 -18.65 5.11 -2.02
N THR A 143 -19.13 5.54 -3.19
CA THR A 143 -19.50 4.62 -4.29
C THR A 143 -18.30 3.82 -4.80
N ALA A 144 -17.13 4.47 -4.96
CA ALA A 144 -15.91 3.77 -5.36
C ALA A 144 -15.47 2.78 -4.28
N LEU A 145 -15.52 3.15 -3.00
CA LEU A 145 -15.16 2.27 -1.88
C LEU A 145 -16.10 1.06 -1.81
N GLN A 146 -17.42 1.24 -1.92
CA GLN A 146 -18.38 0.13 -1.95
C GLN A 146 -18.05 -0.90 -3.05
N ARG A 147 -17.48 -0.45 -4.17
CA ARG A 147 -17.07 -1.28 -5.30
C ARG A 147 -15.70 -1.94 -5.08
N LEU A 148 -14.78 -1.22 -4.46
CA LEU A 148 -13.42 -1.66 -4.19
C LEU A 148 -13.33 -2.63 -3.03
N SER A 149 -14.11 -2.43 -1.96
CA SER A 149 -13.95 -3.11 -0.67
C SER A 149 -13.90 -4.64 -0.76
N PRO A 150 -14.77 -5.34 -1.52
CA PRO A 150 -14.68 -6.79 -1.64
C PRO A 150 -13.34 -7.25 -2.26
N LEU A 151 -12.91 -6.59 -3.33
CA LEU A 151 -11.67 -6.93 -4.03
C LEU A 151 -10.44 -6.57 -3.20
N LEU A 152 -10.46 -5.44 -2.49
CA LEU A 152 -9.38 -5.02 -1.61
C LEU A 152 -9.25 -5.94 -0.39
N GLY A 153 -10.37 -6.41 0.18
CA GLY A 153 -10.37 -7.40 1.26
C GLY A 153 -9.78 -8.75 0.84
N GLU A 154 -10.17 -9.27 -0.34
CA GLU A 154 -9.55 -10.46 -0.91
C GLU A 154 -8.06 -10.26 -1.13
N LEU A 155 -7.67 -9.10 -1.67
CA LEU A 155 -6.29 -8.76 -1.99
C LEU A 155 -5.42 -8.69 -0.74
N THR A 156 -5.83 -7.95 0.30
CA THR A 156 -5.04 -7.83 1.53
C THR A 156 -4.86 -9.18 2.22
N GLY A 157 -5.88 -10.06 2.20
CA GLY A 157 -5.75 -11.43 2.69
C GLY A 157 -4.73 -12.27 1.90
N HIS A 158 -4.70 -12.14 0.57
CA HIS A 158 -3.69 -12.83 -0.26
C HIS A 158 -2.29 -12.27 -0.04
N LEU A 159 -2.15 -10.94 0.01
CA LEU A 159 -0.88 -10.28 0.27
C LEU A 159 -0.33 -10.64 1.65
N GLY A 160 -1.17 -10.70 2.68
CA GLY A 160 -0.80 -11.12 4.02
C GLY A 160 -0.11 -12.49 4.05
N ARG A 161 -0.71 -13.47 3.35
CA ARG A 161 -0.10 -14.81 3.19
C ARG A 161 1.23 -14.76 2.44
N GLU A 162 1.35 -13.95 1.39
CA GLU A 162 2.61 -13.84 0.63
C GLU A 162 3.72 -13.13 1.41
N LEU A 163 3.38 -12.12 2.22
CA LEU A 163 4.35 -11.39 3.04
C LEU A 163 4.85 -12.23 4.22
N THR A 164 3.94 -12.99 4.85
CA THR A 164 4.23 -13.79 6.07
C THR A 164 4.89 -15.14 5.76
N ARG A 165 4.89 -15.60 4.50
CA ARG A 165 5.61 -16.85 4.13
C ARG A 165 7.10 -16.71 4.46
N SER A 166 7.63 -17.60 5.28
CA SER A 166 9.08 -17.79 5.41
C SER A 166 9.63 -18.23 4.05
N ALA A 167 10.76 -17.66 3.64
CA ALA A 167 11.52 -18.21 2.51
C ALA A 167 12.09 -19.56 2.98
N LEU A 168 11.36 -20.64 2.69
CA LEU A 168 11.89 -21.99 2.71
C LEU A 168 12.74 -22.21 1.45
#